data_AF-A0A3P6V8X4-F1
#
_entry.id   AF-A0A3P6V8X4-F1
#
_cell.length_a   1.000
_cell.length_b   1.000
_cell.length_c   1.000
_cell.angle_alpha   90.00
_cell.angle_beta   90.00
_cell.angle_gamma   90.00
#
_symmetry.space_group_name_H-M   'P 1'
#
loop_
_entity.id
_entity.type
_entity.pdbx_description
1 polymer ?
#
loop_
_entity_poly.entity_id
_entity_poly.type
_entity_poly.pdbx_seq_one_letter_code
_entity_poly.pdbx_strand_id
1 'polypeptide(L)'
;MVLNMKNYKGYDKMPYCEPHYPKTVASVVVDTPEMKRLAENTRLQSQIKYHEEFEKSKGHRIQVADDPELTRHLQNTKIQSQVERVWVRLSN
;
A
#
# COMPACT_ATOMS: atom_id res chain seq x y z
N MET A 1 19.90 -9.61 53.81
CA MET A 1 19.11 -8.45 53.32
C MET A 1 17.71 -8.60 53.91
N VAL A 2 17.26 -7.65 54.73
CA VAL A 2 16.03 -7.80 55.55
C VAL A 2 14.82 -7.32 54.74
N LEU A 3 13.78 -8.15 54.63
CA LEU A 3 12.54 -7.82 53.93
C LEU A 3 11.70 -6.89 54.80
N ASN A 4 11.30 -5.73 54.28
CA ASN A 4 10.42 -4.74 54.90
C ASN A 4 9.11 -4.67 54.08
N MET A 5 8.03 -4.17 54.69
CA MET A 5 6.71 -4.01 54.06
C MET A 5 6.72 -3.24 52.72
N LYS A 6 7.71 -2.37 52.50
CA LYS A 6 7.88 -1.55 51.28
C LYS A 6 8.60 -2.28 50.13
N ASN A 7 9.36 -3.33 50.42
CA ASN A 7 10.07 -4.18 49.46
C ASN A 7 9.41 -5.57 49.34
N TYR A 8 8.19 -5.69 49.86
CA TYR A 8 7.35 -6.87 49.82
C TYR A 8 6.39 -6.81 48.64
N LYS A 9 6.54 -7.70 47.67
CA LYS A 9 5.59 -7.85 46.55
C LYS A 9 4.89 -9.20 46.67
N GLY A 10 3.61 -9.17 47.02
CA GLY A 10 2.78 -10.37 47.11
C GLY A 10 2.15 -10.71 45.76
N TYR A 11 2.22 -11.98 45.38
CA TYR A 11 1.45 -12.58 44.29
C TYR A 11 0.57 -13.67 44.94
N ASP A 12 -0.68 -13.88 44.53
CA ASP A 12 -1.59 -14.87 45.15
C ASP A 12 -1.59 -14.93 46.69
N LYS A 13 -1.48 -13.76 47.35
CA LYS A 13 -1.43 -13.58 48.82
C LYS A 13 -0.21 -14.22 49.52
N MET A 14 0.78 -14.71 48.78
CA MET A 14 2.01 -15.28 49.36
C MET A 14 3.19 -14.30 49.29
N PRO A 15 4.11 -14.35 50.26
CA PRO A 15 5.30 -13.52 50.31
C PRO A 15 6.34 -13.94 49.25
N TYR A 16 6.51 -13.16 48.17
CA TYR A 16 7.58 -13.39 47.17
C TYR A 16 8.69 -12.34 47.28
N CYS A 17 9.93 -12.77 47.13
CA CYS A 17 11.07 -11.87 46.97
C CYS A 17 11.26 -11.48 45.50
N GLU A 18 11.95 -10.36 45.25
CA GLU A 18 12.05 -9.73 43.93
C GLU A 18 12.65 -10.64 42.82
N PRO A 19 13.64 -11.52 43.08
CA PRO A 19 14.11 -12.51 42.10
C PRO A 19 13.12 -13.67 41.88
N HIS A 20 12.19 -13.90 42.80
CA HIS A 20 11.26 -15.03 42.80
C HIS A 20 9.81 -14.61 42.47
N TYR A 21 9.60 -13.39 41.99
CA TYR A 21 8.30 -12.91 41.55
C TYR A 21 7.96 -13.49 40.17
N PRO A 22 6.92 -14.33 40.02
CA PRO A 22 6.53 -14.85 38.71
C PRO A 22 6.01 -13.70 37.85
N LYS A 23 6.82 -13.27 36.88
CA LYS A 23 6.41 -12.27 35.90
C LYS A 23 5.53 -12.97 34.88
N THR A 24 4.31 -12.50 34.70
CA THR A 24 3.46 -12.92 33.58
C THR A 24 4.16 -12.49 32.29
N VAL A 25 4.84 -13.43 31.63
CA VAL A 25 5.28 -13.23 30.26
C VAL A 25 4.02 -13.26 29.39
N ALA A 26 3.84 -12.26 28.53
CA ALA A 26 2.75 -12.29 27.56
C ALA A 26 2.91 -13.57 26.75
N SER A 27 1.92 -14.47 26.83
CA SER A 27 1.90 -15.62 25.94
C SER A 27 1.70 -15.06 24.53
N VAL A 28 2.68 -15.30 23.66
CA VAL A 28 2.50 -15.06 22.23
C VAL A 28 1.32 -15.96 21.86
N VAL A 29 0.17 -15.35 21.56
CA VAL A 29 -1.01 -16.08 21.13
C VAL A 29 -0.60 -16.85 19.90
N VAL A 30 -0.33 -18.14 20.07
CA VAL A 30 0.01 -19.06 19.00
C VAL A 30 -1.06 -18.92 17.93
N ASP A 31 -0.64 -18.84 16.67
CA ASP A 31 -1.49 -18.76 15.48
C ASP A 31 -2.62 -19.78 15.58
N THR A 32 -3.76 -19.32 16.10
CA THR A 32 -4.95 -20.15 16.18
C THR A 32 -5.36 -20.48 14.75
N PRO A 33 -5.96 -21.66 14.50
CA PRO A 33 -6.40 -22.02 13.15
C PRO A 33 -7.34 -20.96 12.53
N GLU A 34 -8.08 -20.25 13.38
CA GLU A 34 -8.89 -19.10 12.99
C GLU A 34 -8.06 -17.90 12.48
N MET A 35 -6.95 -17.56 13.14
CA MET A 35 -6.05 -16.50 12.66
C MET A 35 -5.41 -16.86 11.31
N LYS A 36 -5.05 -18.13 11.10
CA LYS A 36 -4.54 -18.61 9.80
C LYS A 36 -5.60 -18.49 8.69
N ARG A 37 -6.85 -18.83 9.00
CA ARG A 37 -7.98 -18.69 8.06
C ARG A 37 -8.21 -17.24 7.67
N LEU A 38 -8.16 -16.32 8.64
CA LEU A 38 -8.33 -14.89 8.40
C LEU A 38 -7.19 -14.29 7.58
N ALA A 39 -5.95 -14.72 7.83
CA ALA A 39 -4.77 -14.29 7.07
C ALA A 39 -4.86 -14.71 5.60
N GLU A 40 -5.21 -15.97 5.32
CA GLU A 40 -5.39 -16.44 3.94
C GLU A 40 -6.55 -15.74 3.24
N ASN A 41 -7.68 -15.51 3.93
CA ASN A 41 -8.79 -14.76 3.36
C ASN A 41 -8.37 -13.33 2.99
N THR A 42 -7.67 -12.63 3.90
CA THR A 42 -7.16 -11.27 3.66
C THR A 42 -6.20 -11.23 2.47
N ARG A 43 -5.31 -12.22 2.36
CA ARG A 43 -4.37 -12.35 1.24
C ARG A 43 -5.12 -12.52 -0.09
N LEU A 44 -6.10 -13.42 -0.15
CA LEU A 44 -6.93 -13.64 -1.34
C LEU A 44 -7.73 -12.39 -1.73
N GLN A 45 -8.36 -11.73 -0.76
CA GLN A 45 -9.09 -10.48 -0.99
C GLN A 45 -8.18 -9.39 -1.56
N SER A 46 -6.96 -9.25 -1.03
CA SER A 46 -5.99 -8.26 -1.53
C SER A 46 -5.53 -8.54 -2.97
N GLN A 47 -5.33 -9.81 -3.34
CA GLN A 47 -4.93 -10.19 -4.70
C GLN A 47 -6.04 -9.94 -5.72
N ILE A 48 -7.28 -10.25 -5.37
CA ILE A 48 -8.46 -9.97 -6.21
C ILE A 48 -8.56 -8.47 -6.46
N LYS A 49 -8.44 -7.67 -5.39
CA LYS A 49 -8.50 -6.20 -5.49
C LYS A 49 -7.36 -5.64 -6.35
N TYR A 50 -6.13 -6.13 -6.17
CA TYR A 50 -4.99 -5.72 -6.99
C TYR A 50 -5.19 -6.06 -8.47
N HIS A 51 -5.68 -7.27 -8.77
CA HIS A 51 -5.94 -7.68 -10.15
C HIS A 51 -7.08 -6.88 -10.79
N GLU A 52 -8.14 -6.60 -10.04
CA GLU A 52 -9.25 -5.74 -10.48
C GLU A 52 -8.78 -4.31 -10.76
N GLU A 53 -7.98 -3.72 -9.87
CA GLU A 53 -7.38 -2.40 -10.07
C GLU A 53 -6.42 -2.38 -11.26
N PHE A 54 -5.64 -3.44 -11.46
CA PHE A 54 -4.74 -3.58 -12.60
C PHE A 54 -5.51 -3.63 -13.92
N GLU A 55 -6.55 -4.45 -14.03
CA GLU A 55 -7.38 -4.53 -15.24
C GLU A 55 -8.14 -3.22 -15.50
N LYS A 56 -8.59 -2.51 -14.45
CA LYS A 56 -9.15 -1.15 -14.59
C LYS A 56 -8.10 -0.14 -15.08
N SER A 57 -6.86 -0.25 -14.61
CA SER A 57 -5.77 0.66 -14.98
C SER A 57 -5.22 0.43 -16.38
N LYS A 58 -5.26 -0.81 -16.90
CA LYS A 58 -4.80 -1.15 -18.26
C LYS A 58 -5.45 -0.33 -19.37
N GLY A 59 -6.70 0.09 -19.17
CA GLY A 59 -7.44 0.95 -20.11
C GLY A 59 -7.34 2.44 -19.80
N HIS A 60 -6.83 2.80 -18.63
CA HIS A 60 -6.69 4.20 -18.22
C HIS A 60 -5.39 4.76 -18.79
N ARG A 61 -5.43 5.17 -20.07
CA ARG A 61 -4.42 6.11 -20.55
C ARG A 61 -4.52 7.33 -19.66
N ILE A 62 -3.46 7.59 -18.89
CA ILE A 62 -3.22 8.90 -18.30
C ILE A 62 -3.24 9.83 -19.51
N GLN A 63 -4.37 10.51 -19.74
CA GLN A 63 -4.42 11.61 -20.67
C GLN A 63 -3.55 12.65 -20.01
N VAL A 64 -2.26 12.64 -20.37
CA VAL A 64 -1.37 13.77 -20.14
C VAL A 64 -2.18 14.94 -20.70
N ALA A 65 -2.63 15.82 -19.80
CA ALA A 65 -3.35 17.03 -20.19
C ALA A 65 -2.48 17.68 -21.27
N ASP A 66 -3.08 17.98 -22.43
CA ASP A 66 -2.34 18.46 -23.60
C ASP A 66 -1.45 19.63 -23.17
N ASP A 67 -0.14 19.38 -23.03
CA ASP A 67 0.82 20.43 -22.76
C ASP A 67 0.64 21.50 -23.85
N PRO A 68 0.61 22.80 -23.52
CA PRO A 68 0.38 23.84 -24.51
C PRO A 68 1.39 23.79 -25.67
N GLU A 69 2.59 23.26 -25.42
CA GLU A 69 3.59 22.96 -26.45
C GLU A 69 3.16 21.86 -27.42
N LEU A 70 2.54 20.77 -26.94
CA LEU A 70 2.06 19.68 -27.79
C LEU A 70 0.97 20.17 -28.76
N THR A 71 0.08 21.05 -28.28
CA THR A 71 -0.96 21.66 -29.11
C THR A 71 -0.36 22.55 -30.19
N ARG A 72 0.68 23.33 -29.84
CA ARG A 72 1.42 24.17 -30.79
C ARG A 72 2.12 23.33 -31.87
N HIS A 73 2.78 22.24 -31.49
CA HIS A 73 3.39 21.31 -32.43
C HIS A 73 2.36 20.68 -33.38
N LEU A 74 1.20 20.25 -32.86
CA LEU A 74 0.11 19.69 -33.66
C LEU A 74 -0.44 20.69 -34.69
N GLN A 75 -0.60 21.95 -34.31
CA GLN A 75 -1.03 23.03 -35.21
C GLN A 75 0.01 23.27 -36.31
N ASN A 76 1.29 23.33 -35.97
CA ASN A 76 2.38 23.48 -36.94
C ASN A 76 2.42 22.33 -37.95
N THR A 77 2.28 21.07 -37.51
CA THR A 77 2.21 19.91 -38.41
C THR A 77 0.99 19.97 -39.35
N LYS A 78 -0.17 20.43 -38.85
CA LYS A 78 -1.37 20.64 -39.69
C LYS A 78 -1.18 21.73 -40.72
N ILE A 79 -0.49 22.82 -40.38
CA ILE A 79 -0.20 23.90 -41.32
C ILE A 79 0.80 23.42 -42.38
N GLN A 80 1.87 22.73 -41.99
CA GLN A 80 2.85 22.16 -42.91
C GLN A 80 2.20 21.22 -43.94
N SER A 81 1.37 20.28 -43.48
CA SER A 81 0.66 19.37 -44.39
C SER A 81 -0.35 20.06 -45.31
N GLN A 82 -0.97 21.16 -44.87
CA GLN A 82 -1.83 21.98 -45.75
C GLN A 82 -1.03 22.73 -46.80
N VAL A 83 0.10 23.32 -46.41
CA VAL A 83 1.02 24.03 -47.31
C VAL A 83 1.54 23.06 -48.37
N GLU A 84 2.03 21.89 -47.98
CA GLU A 84 2.47 20.83 -48.92
C GLU A 84 1.36 20.43 -49.89
N ARG A 85 0.12 20.24 -49.39
CA ARG A 85 -1.03 19.88 -50.23
C ARG A 85 -1.36 20.97 -51.25
N VAL A 86 -1.25 22.24 -50.87
CA VAL A 86 -1.47 23.38 -51.76
C VAL A 86 -0.33 23.49 -52.79
N TRP A 87 0.92 23.31 -52.37
CA TRP A 87 2.07 23.26 -53.29
C TRP A 87 1.92 22.17 -54.34
N VAL A 88 1.55 20.94 -53.93
CA VAL A 88 1.31 19.83 -54.86
C VAL A 88 0.19 20.15 -55.85
N ARG A 89 -0.89 20.81 -55.40
CA ARG A 89 -2.00 21.23 -56.26
C ARG A 89 -1.61 22.32 -57.28
N LEU A 90 -0.71 23.23 -56.91
CA LEU A 90 -0.25 24.31 -57.79
C LEU A 90 0.84 23.86 -58.78
N SER A 91 1.45 22.70 -58.52
CA SER A 91 2.56 22.14 -59.33
C SER A 91 2.08 21.16 -60.42
N ASN A 92 0.77 20.96 -60.55
CA ASN A 92 0.11 20.03 -61.47
C ASN A 92 -0.93 20.78 -62.31
#